data_AF-A0A7C2SBM3-F1
#
_entry.id   AF-A0A7C2SBM3-F1
#
_cell.length_a   1.000
_cell.length_b   1.000
_cell.length_c   1.000
_cell.angle_alpha   90.00
_cell.angle_beta   90.00
_cell.angle_gamma   90.00
#
_symmetry.space_group_name_H-M   'P 1'
#
loop_
_entity.id
_entity.type
_entity.pdbx_description
1 polymer ?
#
loop_
_entity_poly.entity_id
_entity_poly.type
_entity_poly.pdbx_seq_one_letter_code
_entity_poly.pdbx_strand_id
1 'polypeptide(L)'
;MVREFLFLSRVKRQLVERTLPNTQVFVYFFIITAVDNLQLGLLQVSPAQPTRWTPVAVWGSLGIGGVFLVATYLLNGGSRGRDYLVRYFSISAVVALWVALPLQLLISLPRIVTPVASLDWYVPAVLFTANVLLFSFIAWQVRDVASRSRPEAG
;
A
#
# COMPACT_ATOMS: atom_id res chain seq x y z
N MET A 1 5.38 20.01 11.51
CA MET A 1 6.24 19.10 10.71
C MET A 1 5.56 17.75 10.43
N VAL A 2 5.07 16.99 11.43
CA VAL A 2 4.41 15.67 11.22
C VAL A 2 3.15 15.73 10.34
N ARG A 3 2.29 16.74 10.52
CA ARG A 3 1.05 16.89 9.74
C ARG A 3 1.32 17.02 8.23
N GLU A 4 2.47 17.59 7.86
CA GLU A 4 2.84 17.86 6.47
C GLU A 4 3.33 16.60 5.72
N PHE A 5 3.83 15.62 6.48
CA PHE A 5 4.38 14.36 5.99
C PHE A 5 3.29 13.39 5.47
N LEU A 6 2.04 13.60 5.91
CA LEU A 6 0.89 12.71 5.68
C LEU A 6 -0.05 13.19 4.56
N PHE A 7 0.19 14.35 3.95
CA PHE A 7 -0.67 14.85 2.88
C PHE A 7 -0.15 14.40 1.51
N LEU A 8 -0.90 13.48 0.90
CA LEU A 8 -0.59 12.96 -0.43
C LEU A 8 -0.40 14.07 -1.47
N SER A 9 -1.22 15.13 -1.44
CA SER A 9 -1.09 16.27 -2.37
C SER A 9 0.27 16.96 -2.30
N ARG A 10 0.83 17.11 -1.08
CA ARG A 10 2.15 17.74 -0.88
C ARG A 10 3.28 16.82 -1.30
N VAL A 11 3.21 15.54 -0.94
CA VAL A 11 4.19 14.53 -1.38
C VAL A 11 4.22 14.45 -2.91
N LYS A 12 3.05 14.41 -3.55
CA LYS A 12 2.93 14.46 -5.02
C LYS A 12 3.56 15.71 -5.60
N ARG A 13 3.33 16.89 -5.00
CA ARG A 13 3.96 18.15 -5.43
C ARG A 13 5.49 18.08 -5.33
N GLN A 14 6.04 17.63 -4.19
CA GLN A 14 7.49 17.49 -3.99
C GLN A 14 8.12 16.47 -4.95
N LEU A 15 7.38 15.41 -5.30
CA LEU A 15 7.81 14.42 -6.30
C LEU A 15 7.81 15.02 -7.71
N VAL A 16 6.82 15.86 -8.05
CA VAL A 16 6.76 16.55 -9.35
C VAL A 16 7.91 17.56 -9.47
N GLU A 17 8.13 18.38 -8.44
CA GLU A 17 9.17 19.41 -8.37
C GLU A 17 10.58 18.82 -8.15
N ARG A 18 10.70 17.51 -7.89
CA ARG A 18 11.95 16.82 -7.52
C ARG A 18 12.66 17.43 -6.29
N THR A 19 11.88 17.97 -5.36
CA THR A 19 12.36 18.61 -4.12
C THR A 19 12.30 17.68 -2.91
N LEU A 20 11.91 16.42 -3.09
CA LEU A 20 11.79 15.44 -2.01
C LEU A 20 13.19 14.96 -1.54
N PRO A 21 13.59 15.21 -0.28
CA PRO A 21 14.90 14.81 0.22
C PRO A 21 15.03 13.28 0.36
N ASN A 22 16.23 12.75 0.10
CA ASN A 22 16.51 11.31 0.24
C ASN A 22 16.19 10.75 1.64
N THR A 23 16.45 11.53 2.69
CA THR A 23 16.09 11.14 4.06
C THR A 23 14.58 10.92 4.20
N GLN A 24 13.76 11.75 3.55
CA GLN A 24 12.30 11.61 3.57
C GLN A 24 11.86 10.35 2.82
N VAL A 25 12.49 10.04 1.70
CA VAL A 25 12.26 8.78 0.94
C VAL A 25 12.60 7.57 1.79
N PHE A 26 13.73 7.61 2.51
CA PHE A 26 14.13 6.54 3.42
C PHE A 26 13.12 6.35 4.55
N VAL A 27 12.60 7.43 5.13
CA VAL A 27 11.54 7.34 6.15
C VAL A 27 10.26 6.72 5.56
N TYR A 28 9.86 7.09 4.34
CA TYR A 28 8.71 6.44 3.68
C TYR A 28 8.93 4.94 3.44
N PHE A 29 10.13 4.56 2.98
CA PHE A 29 10.50 3.16 2.83
C PHE A 29 10.48 2.40 4.17
N PHE A 30 10.97 3.02 5.24
CA PHE A 30 10.93 2.44 6.59
C PHE A 30 9.49 2.25 7.06
N ILE A 31 8.61 3.23 6.84
CA ILE A 31 7.19 3.17 7.24
C ILE A 31 6.49 2.01 6.54
N ILE A 32 6.59 1.89 5.21
CA ILE A 32 5.91 0.80 4.48
C ILE A 32 6.43 -0.57 4.93
N THR A 33 7.75 -0.69 5.11
CA THR A 33 8.37 -1.93 5.59
C THR A 33 7.89 -2.28 7.00
N ALA A 34 7.79 -1.29 7.90
CA ALA A 34 7.33 -1.48 9.26
C ALA A 34 5.84 -1.88 9.30
N VAL A 35 5.00 -1.27 8.47
CA VAL A 35 3.57 -1.61 8.35
C VAL A 35 3.39 -3.03 7.84
N ASP A 36 4.11 -3.41 6.79
CA ASP A 36 4.05 -4.77 6.22
C ASP A 36 4.52 -5.82 7.24
N ASN A 37 5.63 -5.56 7.94
CA ASN A 37 6.13 -6.45 8.99
C ASN A 37 5.17 -6.54 10.18
N LEU A 38 4.55 -5.42 10.58
CA LEU A 38 3.56 -5.42 11.65
C LEU A 38 2.33 -6.24 11.28
N GLN A 39 1.84 -6.14 10.04
CA GLN A 39 0.73 -6.97 9.55
C GLN A 39 1.09 -8.46 9.54
N LEU A 40 2.27 -8.82 9.03
CA LEU A 40 2.74 -10.20 9.05
C LEU A 40 2.91 -10.73 10.48
N GLY A 41 3.48 -9.93 11.37
CA GLY A 41 3.60 -10.25 12.79
C GLY A 41 2.23 -10.47 13.44
N LEU A 42 1.28 -9.58 13.22
CA LEU A 42 -0.10 -9.73 13.72
C LEU A 42 -0.76 -11.02 13.22
N LEU A 43 -0.50 -11.45 11.97
CA LEU A 43 -0.99 -12.73 11.47
C LEU A 43 -0.37 -13.94 12.18
N GLN A 44 0.87 -13.83 12.68
CA GLN A 44 1.58 -14.90 13.38
C GLN A 44 1.26 -15.01 14.87
N VAL A 45 1.07 -13.88 15.57
CA VAL A 45 0.76 -13.85 17.01
C VAL A 45 -0.72 -13.66 17.35
N SER A 46 -1.59 -13.42 16.35
CA SER A 46 -3.02 -13.31 16.61
C SER A 46 -3.60 -14.65 17.08
N PRO A 47 -4.39 -14.67 18.17
CA PRO A 47 -5.10 -15.87 18.64
C PRO A 47 -6.21 -16.34 17.68
N ALA A 48 -6.43 -15.63 16.56
CA ALA A 48 -7.31 -16.09 15.49
C ALA A 48 -6.67 -17.32 14.83
N GLN A 49 -7.27 -18.49 15.03
CA GLN A 49 -6.75 -19.72 14.43
C GLN A 49 -6.68 -19.61 12.91
N PRO A 50 -5.56 -20.01 12.27
CA PRO A 50 -5.48 -20.04 10.83
C PRO A 50 -6.59 -20.90 10.25
N THR A 51 -7.34 -20.36 9.30
CA THR A 51 -8.38 -21.09 8.58
C THR A 51 -7.78 -21.76 7.36
N ARG A 52 -8.54 -22.65 6.69
CA ARG A 52 -8.16 -23.23 5.40
C ARG A 52 -7.83 -22.18 4.32
N TRP A 53 -8.31 -20.95 4.48
CA TRP A 53 -8.09 -19.85 3.56
C TRP A 53 -6.87 -18.99 3.91
N THR A 54 -6.28 -19.15 5.11
CA THR A 54 -5.12 -18.37 5.54
C THR A 54 -3.92 -18.51 4.59
N PRO A 55 -3.54 -19.71 4.11
CA PRO A 55 -2.45 -19.83 3.13
C PRO A 55 -2.76 -19.10 1.83
N VAL A 56 -4.00 -19.21 1.33
CA VAL A 56 -4.44 -18.51 0.11
C VAL A 56 -4.39 -16.99 0.31
N ALA A 57 -4.78 -16.49 1.48
CA ALA A 57 -4.71 -15.07 1.80
C ALA A 57 -3.25 -14.58 1.84
N VAL A 58 -2.33 -15.31 2.47
CA VAL A 58 -0.92 -14.93 2.59
C VAL A 58 -0.22 -14.99 1.23
N TRP A 59 -0.24 -16.16 0.58
CA TRP A 59 0.45 -16.36 -0.70
C TRP A 59 -0.22 -15.63 -1.84
N GLY A 60 -1.56 -15.55 -1.83
CA GLY A 60 -2.32 -14.76 -2.78
C GLY A 60 -2.01 -13.28 -2.67
N SER A 61 -1.92 -12.73 -1.45
CA SER A 61 -1.54 -11.32 -1.25
C SER A 61 -0.12 -11.05 -1.74
N LEU A 62 0.83 -11.96 -1.49
CA LEU A 62 2.21 -11.83 -1.98
C LEU A 62 2.27 -11.89 -3.51
N GLY A 63 1.55 -12.83 -4.13
CA GLY A 63 1.45 -12.95 -5.58
C GLY A 63 0.81 -11.71 -6.21
N ILE A 64 -0.32 -11.24 -5.69
CA ILE A 64 -1.02 -10.04 -6.16
C ILE A 64 -0.14 -8.81 -5.98
N GLY A 65 0.51 -8.65 -4.83
CA GLY A 65 1.42 -7.54 -4.57
C GLY A 65 2.59 -7.51 -5.54
N GLY A 66 3.20 -8.67 -5.82
CA GLY A 66 4.24 -8.81 -6.83
C GLY A 66 3.76 -8.45 -8.24
N VAL A 67 2.62 -9.00 -8.66
CA VAL A 67 2.00 -8.70 -9.96
C VAL A 67 1.69 -7.21 -10.08
N PHE A 68 1.09 -6.60 -9.05
CA PHE A 68 0.78 -5.17 -9.07
C PHE A 68 2.04 -4.32 -9.09
N LEU A 69 3.08 -4.66 -8.32
CA LEU A 69 4.35 -3.92 -8.34
C LEU A 69 5.00 -3.95 -9.73
N VAL A 70 5.02 -5.12 -10.37
CA VAL A 70 5.56 -5.27 -11.74
C VAL A 70 4.69 -4.53 -12.74
N ALA A 71 3.37 -4.71 -12.69
CA ALA A 71 2.43 -4.04 -13.59
C ALA A 71 2.54 -2.51 -13.46
N THR A 72 2.61 -1.99 -12.24
CA THR A 72 2.76 -0.55 -11.98
C THR A 72 4.11 -0.03 -12.42
N TYR A 73 5.19 -0.79 -12.24
CA TYR A 73 6.51 -0.45 -12.78
C TYR A 73 6.48 -0.31 -14.31
N LEU A 74 5.90 -1.28 -15.00
CA LEU A 74 5.81 -1.29 -16.46
C LEU A 74 4.91 -0.18 -17.00
N LEU A 75 3.72 -0.01 -16.41
CA LEU A 75 2.69 0.94 -16.88
C LEU A 75 3.04 2.40 -16.58
N ASN A 76 3.82 2.67 -15.53
CA ASN A 76 4.17 4.03 -15.12
C ASN A 76 5.54 4.49 -15.62
N GLY A 77 6.10 3.80 -16.62
CA GLY A 77 7.37 4.18 -17.23
C GLY A 77 8.56 4.00 -16.30
N GLY A 78 8.50 3.03 -15.38
CA GLY A 78 9.64 2.65 -14.54
C GLY A 78 10.86 2.20 -15.34
N SER A 79 10.66 1.67 -16.55
CA SER A 79 11.72 1.37 -17.52
C SER A 79 12.32 2.61 -18.21
N ARG A 80 11.70 3.79 -18.07
CA ARG A 80 12.07 5.04 -18.75
C ARG A 80 12.51 6.15 -17.80
N GLY A 81 12.61 5.92 -16.49
CA GLY A 81 12.89 7.03 -15.56
C GLY A 81 13.40 6.63 -14.17
N ARG A 82 14.27 7.49 -13.65
CA ARG A 82 15.16 7.31 -12.49
C ARG A 82 14.46 7.27 -11.11
N ASP A 83 13.16 7.58 -11.03
CA ASP A 83 12.47 7.87 -9.76
C ASP A 83 11.18 7.06 -9.52
N TYR A 84 10.98 5.91 -10.19
CA TYR A 84 9.77 5.11 -9.96
C TYR A 84 9.63 4.65 -8.51
N LEU A 85 10.69 4.03 -7.96
CA LEU A 85 10.68 3.52 -6.59
C LEU A 85 10.48 4.64 -5.57
N VAL A 86 11.09 5.80 -5.81
CA VAL A 86 10.91 7.01 -4.99
C VAL A 86 9.43 7.42 -4.94
N ARG A 87 8.77 7.50 -6.10
CA ARG A 87 7.34 7.82 -6.19
C ARG A 87 6.48 6.76 -5.54
N TYR A 88 6.75 5.49 -5.85
CA TYR A 88 6.01 4.35 -5.34
C TYR A 88 6.06 4.27 -3.82
N PHE A 89 7.24 4.27 -3.21
CA PHE A 89 7.38 4.16 -1.76
C PHE A 89 6.83 5.38 -1.02
N SER A 90 7.08 6.60 -1.52
CA SER A 90 6.58 7.82 -0.89
C SER A 90 5.05 7.87 -0.88
N ILE A 91 4.41 7.52 -1.99
CA ILE A 91 2.95 7.47 -2.09
C ILE A 91 2.39 6.31 -1.26
N SER A 92 2.97 5.11 -1.38
CA SER A 92 2.50 3.91 -0.69
C SER A 92 2.52 4.09 0.82
N ALA A 93 3.58 4.71 1.37
CA ALA A 93 3.69 4.95 2.81
C ALA A 93 2.58 5.87 3.34
N VAL A 94 2.26 6.96 2.62
CA VAL A 94 1.16 7.86 3.02
C VAL A 94 -0.18 7.13 2.97
N VAL A 95 -0.45 6.40 1.89
CA VAL A 95 -1.71 5.67 1.75
C VAL A 95 -1.82 4.54 2.78
N ALA A 96 -0.75 3.79 3.02
CA ALA A 96 -0.69 2.75 4.05
C ALA A 96 -1.06 3.30 5.43
N LEU A 97 -0.57 4.48 5.81
CA LEU A 97 -0.93 5.12 7.07
C LEU A 97 -2.41 5.54 7.12
N TRP A 98 -3.00 5.98 5.99
CA TRP A 98 -4.42 6.32 5.93
C TRP A 98 -5.33 5.10 6.08
N VAL A 99 -4.94 3.97 5.49
CA VAL A 99 -5.78 2.76 5.46
C VAL A 99 -5.51 1.79 6.60
N ALA A 100 -4.38 1.93 7.32
CA ALA A 100 -3.99 1.02 8.40
C ALA A 100 -5.09 0.86 9.47
N LEU A 101 -5.60 1.98 10.01
CA LEU A 101 -6.62 1.95 11.05
C LEU A 101 -7.99 1.46 10.51
N PRO A 102 -8.54 2.00 9.41
CA PRO A 102 -9.79 1.48 8.83
C PRO A 102 -9.73 -0.02 8.49
N LEU A 103 -8.61 -0.49 7.93
CA LEU A 103 -8.42 -1.89 7.58
C LEU A 103 -8.36 -2.77 8.82
N GLN A 104 -7.67 -2.34 9.87
CA GLN A 104 -7.60 -3.09 11.13
C GLN A 104 -8.99 -3.20 11.80
N LEU A 105 -9.79 -2.13 11.76
CA LEU A 105 -11.18 -2.16 12.25
C LEU A 105 -12.02 -3.17 11.46
N LEU A 106 -11.90 -3.16 10.12
CA LEU A 106 -12.66 -4.06 9.25
C LEU A 106 -12.29 -5.53 9.45
N ILE A 107 -10.99 -5.83 9.63
CA ILE A 107 -10.48 -7.17 9.95
C ILE A 107 -10.95 -7.65 11.33
N SER A 108 -11.12 -6.73 12.28
CA SER A 108 -11.52 -7.05 13.65
C SER A 108 -13.04 -7.23 13.81
N LEU A 109 -13.84 -6.89 12.79
CA LEU A 109 -15.30 -6.97 12.80
C LEU A 109 -15.88 -8.34 13.22
N PRO A 110 -15.32 -9.50 12.80
CA PRO A 110 -15.83 -10.81 13.21
C PRO A 110 -15.77 -11.05 14.72
N ARG A 111 -14.91 -10.33 15.45
CA ARG A 111 -14.83 -10.43 16.93
C ARG A 111 -15.98 -9.72 17.64
N ILE A 112 -16.66 -8.82 16.95
CA ILE A 112 -17.69 -7.94 17.51
C ILE A 112 -19.07 -8.33 16.96
N VAL A 113 -19.14 -8.79 15.71
CA VAL A 113 -20.38 -9.11 15.00
C VAL A 113 -20.49 -10.62 14.79
N THR A 114 -21.28 -11.28 15.63
CA THR A 114 -21.45 -12.75 15.67
C THR A 114 -21.81 -13.40 14.34
N PRO A 115 -22.72 -12.82 13.52
CA PRO A 115 -23.01 -13.36 12.18
C PRO A 115 -21.82 -13.35 11.21
N VAL A 116 -20.85 -12.46 11.41
CA VAL A 116 -19.64 -12.38 10.58
C VAL A 116 -18.57 -13.37 11.07
N ALA A 117 -18.58 -13.71 12.37
CA ALA A 117 -17.66 -14.67 12.96
C ALA A 117 -17.71 -16.07 12.33
N SER A 118 -18.87 -16.46 11.79
CA SER A 118 -19.06 -17.75 11.14
C SER A 118 -18.50 -17.82 9.70
N LEU A 119 -18.09 -16.69 9.13
CA LEU A 119 -17.57 -16.60 7.77
C LEU A 119 -16.04 -16.78 7.76
N ASP A 120 -15.58 -18.02 7.58
CA ASP A 120 -14.16 -18.40 7.52
C ASP A 120 -13.37 -17.71 6.38
N TRP A 121 -14.07 -17.16 5.39
CA TRP A 121 -13.54 -16.43 4.24
C TRP A 121 -13.59 -14.90 4.38
N TYR A 122 -14.22 -14.35 5.42
CA TYR A 122 -14.43 -12.90 5.55
C TYR A 122 -13.12 -12.12 5.58
N VAL A 123 -12.19 -12.48 6.47
CA VAL A 123 -10.89 -11.80 6.59
C VAL A 123 -10.08 -11.93 5.28
N PRO A 124 -9.94 -13.12 4.68
CA PRO A 124 -9.35 -13.26 3.34
C PRO A 124 -9.99 -12.36 2.27
N ALA A 125 -11.32 -12.29 2.20
CA ALA A 125 -12.01 -11.48 1.20
C ALA A 125 -11.81 -9.97 1.43
N VAL A 126 -11.82 -9.52 2.69
CA VAL A 126 -11.49 -8.14 3.07
C VAL A 126 -10.06 -7.80 2.65
N LEU A 127 -9.09 -8.66 2.98
CA LEU A 127 -7.68 -8.45 2.62
C LEU A 127 -7.48 -8.42 1.10
N PHE A 128 -8.07 -9.37 0.37
CA PHE A 128 -8.00 -9.41 -1.08
C PHE A 128 -8.56 -8.13 -1.70
N THR A 129 -9.78 -7.75 -1.32
CA THR A 129 -10.46 -6.56 -1.85
C THR A 129 -9.69 -5.29 -1.52
N ALA A 130 -9.23 -5.16 -0.27
CA ALA A 130 -8.43 -4.02 0.17
C ALA A 130 -7.11 -3.93 -0.60
N ASN A 131 -6.40 -5.04 -0.82
CA ASN A 131 -5.18 -5.07 -1.60
C ASN A 131 -5.41 -4.61 -3.04
N VAL A 132 -6.43 -5.15 -3.73
CA VAL A 132 -6.73 -4.75 -5.12
C VAL A 132 -7.04 -3.25 -5.21
N LEU A 133 -7.88 -2.73 -4.30
CA LEU A 133 -8.22 -1.30 -4.27
C LEU A 133 -7.00 -0.43 -3.94
N LEU A 134 -6.22 -0.83 -2.94
CA LEU A 134 -5.04 -0.10 -2.49
C LEU A 134 -3.98 -0.01 -3.59
N PHE A 135 -3.62 -1.15 -4.20
CA PHE A 135 -2.63 -1.17 -5.26
C PHE A 135 -3.12 -0.41 -6.50
N SER A 136 -4.40 -0.53 -6.87
CA SER A 136 -4.98 0.22 -7.98
C SER A 136 -4.95 1.74 -7.72
N PHE A 137 -5.26 2.15 -6.49
CA PHE A 137 -5.19 3.54 -6.09
C PHE A 137 -3.75 4.07 -6.12
N ILE A 138 -2.79 3.35 -5.53
CA ILE A 138 -1.36 3.71 -5.55
C ILE A 138 -0.86 3.81 -6.99
N ALA A 139 -1.19 2.83 -7.84
CA ALA A 139 -0.87 2.82 -9.26
C ALA A 139 -1.31 4.10 -9.95
N TRP A 140 -2.57 4.50 -9.71
CA TRP A 140 -3.15 5.71 -10.29
C TRP A 140 -2.44 6.98 -9.78
N GLN A 141 -2.12 7.06 -8.49
CA GLN A 141 -1.41 8.21 -7.93
C GLN A 141 0.02 8.33 -8.47
N VAL A 142 0.74 7.21 -8.59
CA VAL A 142 2.07 7.16 -9.19
C VAL A 142 2.02 7.62 -10.65
N ARG A 143 1.00 7.17 -11.39
CA ARG A 143 0.77 7.59 -12.78
C ARG A 143 0.57 9.08 -12.91
N ASP A 144 -0.28 9.67 -12.07
CA ASP A 144 -0.59 11.10 -12.09
C ASP A 144 0.66 11.96 -11.83
N VAL A 145 1.53 11.54 -10.89
CA VAL A 145 2.83 12.20 -10.71
C VAL A 145 3.70 12.02 -11.95
N ALA A 146 3.79 10.80 -12.47
CA ALA A 146 4.63 10.50 -13.63
C ALA A 146 4.24 11.28 -14.89
N SER A 147 2.94 11.54 -15.12
CA SER A 147 2.48 12.36 -16.25
C SER A 147 2.80 13.84 -16.06
N ARG A 148 2.75 14.35 -14.83
CA ARG A 148 3.04 15.77 -14.52
C ARG A 148 4.53 16.09 -14.46
N SER A 149 5.39 15.10 -14.23
CA SER A 149 6.84 15.25 -14.20
C SER A 149 7.50 15.17 -15.59
N ARG A 150 6.75 14.90 -16.66
CA ARG A 150 7.30 14.95 -18.03
C ARG A 150 7.38 16.41 -18.45
N PRO A 151 8.55 16.92 -18.89
CA PRO A 151 8.59 18.21 -19.56
C PRO A 151 7.69 18.13 -20.78
N GLU A 152 6.91 19.19 -21.04
CA GLU A 152 6.20 19.32 -22.31
C GLU A 152 7.21 19.06 -23.42
N ALA A 153 6.91 18.07 -24.26
CA ALA A 153 7.73 17.80 -25.43
C ALA A 153 7.62 19.04 -26.31
N GLY A 154 8.67 19.86 -26.29
CA GLY A 154 8.89 20.92 -27.27
C GLY A 154 9.05 20.35 -28.67
#